data_AF-A0A3L9MN06-F1
#
_entry.id   AF-A0A3L9MN06-F1
#
_cell.length_a   1.000
_cell.length_b   1.000
_cell.length_c   1.000
_cell.angle_alpha   90.00
_cell.angle_beta   90.00
_cell.angle_gamma   90.00
#
_symmetry.space_group_name_H-M   'P 1'
#
loop_
_entity.id
_entity.type
_entity.pdbx_description
1 polymer ?
#
loop_
_entity_poly.entity_id
_entity_poly.type
_entity_poly.pdbx_seq_one_letter_code
_entity_poly.pdbx_strand_id
1 'polypeptide(L)' 'MKQNLFLTGVFFIVLFGMKYLFDKSDMTSMLIYSLIGAAIFFVYRTFIRTWFINRNKKDQD' A
#
# COMPACT_ATOMS: atom_id res chain seq x y z
N MET A 1 -5.48 -10.15 -8.03
CA MET A 1 -5.22 -8.72 -8.34
C MET A 1 -6.32 -7.80 -7.80
N LYS A 2 -7.62 -8.09 -8.00
CA LYS A 2 -8.75 -7.26 -7.53
C LYS A 2 -8.71 -6.91 -6.02
N GLN A 3 -8.43 -7.88 -5.13
CA GLN A 3 -8.29 -7.63 -3.69
C GLN A 3 -7.06 -6.77 -3.31
N ASN A 4 -5.95 -6.85 -4.06
CA ASN A 4 -4.77 -6.01 -3.79
C ASN A 4 -5.08 -4.53 -4.09
N LEU A 5 -5.79 -4.28 -5.19
CA LEU A 5 -6.22 -2.93 -5.59
C LEU A 5 -7.18 -2.34 -4.56
N PHE A 6 -8.14 -3.13 -4.07
CA PHE A 6 -9.07 -2.72 -3.03
C PHE A 6 -8.35 -2.34 -1.73
N LEU A 7 -7.46 -3.20 -1.21
CA LEU A 7 -6.73 -2.89 0.02
C LEU A 7 -5.76 -1.71 -0.13
N THR A 8 -5.18 -1.51 -1.31
CA THR A 8 -4.31 -0.34 -1.56
C THR A 8 -5.13 0.95 -1.52
N GLY A 9 -6.33 0.95 -2.11
CA GLY A 9 -7.25 2.09 -2.01
C GLY A 9 -7.72 2.38 -0.58
N VAL A 10 -8.07 1.34 0.19
CA VAL A 10 -8.42 1.49 1.61
C VAL A 10 -7.25 2.05 2.41
N PHE A 11 -6.03 1.53 2.18
CA PHE A 11 -4.83 2.01 2.86
C PHE A 11 -4.53 3.49 2.55
N PHE A 12 -4.73 3.92 1.31
CA PHE A 12 -4.61 5.33 0.92
C PHE A 12 -5.61 6.21 1.68
N ILE A 13 -6.88 5.81 1.76
CA ILE A 13 -7.91 6.60 2.47
C ILE A 13 -7.61 6.70 3.96
N VAL A 14 -7.13 5.62 4.58
CA VAL A 14 -6.75 5.62 6.01
C VAL A 14 -5.54 6.52 6.26
N LEU A 15 -4.49 6.43 5.43
CA LEU A 15 -3.31 7.30 5.53
C LEU A 15 -3.66 8.78 5.32
N PHE A 16 -4.48 9.05 4.30
CA PHE A 16 -4.92 10.40 3.99
C PHE A 16 -5.79 10.96 5.12
N GLY A 17 -6.74 10.18 5.63
CA GLY A 17 -7.59 10.55 6.76
C GLY A 17 -6.78 10.79 8.04
N MET A 18 -5.80 9.94 8.34
CA MET A 18 -4.89 10.18 9.47
C MET A 18 -4.08 11.47 9.28
N LYS A 19 -3.50 11.70 8.10
CA LYS A 19 -2.78 12.95 7.84
C LYS A 19 -3.69 14.17 7.93
N TYR A 20 -4.91 14.09 7.42
CA TYR A 20 -5.88 15.18 7.49
C TYR A 20 -6.25 15.54 8.93
N LEU A 21 -6.31 14.55 9.84
CA LEU A 21 -6.64 14.77 11.25
C LEU A 21 -5.45 15.24 12.09
N PHE A 22 -4.22 14.81 11.76
CA PHE A 22 -3.04 15.03 12.61
C PHE A 22 -2.02 16.04 12.06
N ASP A 23 -2.10 16.36 10.78
CA ASP A 23 -1.18 17.27 10.11
C ASP A 23 -1.98 18.50 9.64
N LYS A 24 -1.45 19.71 9.85
CA LYS A 24 -2.01 20.96 9.30
C LYS A 24 -1.28 21.40 8.03
N SER A 25 -0.48 20.52 7.44
CA SER A 25 0.21 20.76 6.18
C SER A 25 -0.77 20.96 5.01
N ASP A 26 -0.28 21.57 3.93
CA ASP A 26 -1.07 21.78 2.72
C ASP A 26 -1.68 20.48 2.19
N MET A 27 -2.93 20.56 1.73
CA MET A 27 -3.71 19.42 1.23
C MET A 27 -2.96 18.67 0.10
N THR A 28 -2.22 19.40 -0.73
CA THR A 28 -1.36 18.86 -1.80
C THR A 28 -0.23 18.00 -1.23
N SER A 29 0.44 18.45 -0.17
CA SER A 29 1.50 17.69 0.49
C SER A 29 0.93 16.40 1.09
N MET A 30 -0.22 16.47 1.76
CA MET A 30 -0.89 15.28 2.31
C MET A 30 -1.24 14.25 1.25
N LEU A 31 -1.77 14.69 0.10
CA LEU A 31 -2.08 13.84 -1.04
C LEU A 31 -0.82 13.15 -1.57
N ILE A 32 0.26 13.90 -1.80
CA ILE A 32 1.53 13.36 -2.33
C ILE A 32 2.10 12.31 -1.37
N TYR A 33 2.18 12.60 -0.07
CA TYR A 33 2.69 11.63 0.90
C TYR A 33 1.82 10.37 0.99
N SER A 34 0.50 10.52 0.94
CA SER A 34 -0.42 9.38 0.97
C SER A 34 -0.29 8.54 -0.30
N LEU A 35 -0.08 9.19 -1.45
CA LEU A 35 0.09 8.53 -2.75
C LEU A 35 1.41 7.73 -2.78
N ILE A 36 2.50 8.32 -2.28
CA ILE A 36 3.80 7.65 -2.13
C ILE A 36 3.67 6.45 -1.19
N GLY A 37 3.01 6.62 -0.04
CA GLY A 37 2.77 5.53 0.91
C GLY A 37 1.96 4.38 0.32
N ALA A 38 0.91 4.69 -0.45
CA ALA A 38 0.12 3.69 -1.16
C ALA A 38 0.93 2.97 -2.25
N ALA A 39 1.78 3.68 -2.99
CA ALA A 39 2.66 3.08 -4.00
C ALA A 39 3.68 2.12 -3.36
N ILE A 40 4.33 2.51 -2.26
CA ILE A 40 5.27 1.66 -1.53
C ILE A 40 4.55 0.41 -1.00
N PHE A 41 3.37 0.58 -0.39
CA PHE A 41 2.57 -0.55 0.09
C PHE A 41 2.18 -1.52 -1.03
N PHE A 42 1.81 -0.99 -2.20
CA PHE A 42 1.48 -1.79 -3.37
C PHE A 42 2.67 -2.62 -3.86
N VAL A 43 3.85 -2.01 -3.97
CA VAL A 43 5.09 -2.69 -4.37
C VAL A 43 5.48 -3.74 -3.34
N TYR A 44 5.53 -3.39 -2.05
CA TYR A 44 5.84 -4.32 -0.96
C TYR A 44 4.93 -5.54 -0.98
N ARG A 45 3.61 -5.32 -1.11
CA ARG A 45 2.64 -6.41 -1.13
C ARG A 45 2.78 -7.28 -2.38
N THR A 46 3.07 -6.69 -3.53
CA THR A 46 3.31 -7.45 -4.77
C THR A 46 4.57 -8.29 -4.62
N PHE A 47 5.64 -7.72 -4.06
CA PHE A 47 6.90 -8.41 -3.83
C PHE A 47 6.76 -9.56 -2.84
N ILE A 48 6.11 -9.34 -1.69
CA ILE A 48 5.84 -10.41 -0.72
C ILE A 48 4.98 -11.51 -1.32
N ARG A 49 3.94 -11.16 -2.09
CA ARG A 49 3.09 -12.17 -2.72
C ARG A 49 3.88 -13.03 -3.70
N THR A 50 4.73 -12.42 -4.54
CA THR A 50 5.60 -13.13 -5.47
C THR A 50 6.61 -14.00 -4.73
N TRP A 51 7.23 -13.47 -3.67
CA TRP A 51 8.21 -14.20 -2.86
C TRP A 51 7.58 -15.40 -2.14
N PHE A 52 6.39 -15.24 -1.56
CA PHE A 52 5.67 -16.30 -0.86
C PHE A 52 5.20 -17.40 -1.83
N ILE A 53 4.70 -17.03 -3.01
CA ILE A 53 4.34 -18.01 -4.06
C ILE A 53 5.57 -18.79 -4.52
N ASN A 54 6.71 -18.10 -4.73
CA ASN A 54 7.95 -18.76 -5.14
C ASN A 54 8.53 -19.67 -4.06
N ARG A 55 8.36 -19.35 -2.77
CA ARG A 55 8.76 -20.24 -1.67
C ARG A 55 7.86 -21.48 -1.57
N ASN A 56 6.54 -21.30 -1.59
CA ASN A 56 5.62 -22.44 -1.54
C ASN A 56 5.75 -23.39 -2.74
N LYS A 57 6.16 -22.90 -3.91
CA LYS A 57 6.51 -23.76 -5.04
C LYS A 57 7.79 -24.56 -4.82
N LYS A 58 8.77 -23.99 -4.12
CA LYS A 58 10.05 -24.64 -3.82
C LYS A 58 9.94 -25.73 -2.74
N ASP A 59 8.94 -25.64 -1.87
CA ASP A 59 8.68 -26.65 -0.82
C ASP A 59 7.83 -27.83 -1.35
N GLN A 60 7.38 -27.80 -2.60
CA GLN A 60 6.58 -28.87 -3.25
C GLN A 60 7.35 -29.68 -4.31
N ASP A 61 8.63 -29.38 -4.55
CA ASP A 61 9.56 -30.18 -5.39
C ASP A 61 10.60 -30.89 -4.49
#